data_AF-A0A1A8REK3-F1
#
_entry.id   AF-A0A1A8REK3-F1
#
_cell.length_a   1.000
_cell.length_b   1.000
_cell.length_c   1.000
_cell.angle_alpha   90.00
_cell.angle_beta   90.00
_cell.angle_gamma   90.00
#
_symmetry.space_group_name_H-M   'P 1'
#
loop_
_entity.id
_entity.type
_entity.pdbx_description
1 polymer ?
#
loop_
_entity_poly.entity_id
_entity_poly.type
_entity_poly.pdbx_seq_one_letter_code
_entity_poly.pdbx_strand_id
1 'polypeptide(L)'
;MQSRGLAKSPARLCAVRSCLLLLFIHMSSPADARRARGGRTQRVQPQQEQQAPAYRERAEGPESFPLDFTAVESNMDNFMVQIKNLAQSLYPCSAQKLEQDMKLHLLKNVSATCNDGSPAGFYIKESKGSRRWLMFLEGGWYCFNKQTCDSRHETMRSLMSSTKWPQTRRGTGILSPQPEENPYWWNANMVFVPYCSSDVWSGASPKTNQSDYAFMGSQIIREVVNELLTEGLQNAKVLLLAGS
;
A
#
# COMPACT_ATOMS: atom_id res chain seq x y z
N MET A 1 -59.25 53.48 11.46
CA MET A 1 -58.24 52.83 12.33
C MET A 1 -57.16 52.27 11.40
N GLN A 2 -56.11 53.03 11.06
CA GLN A 2 -54.74 52.95 11.63
C GLN A 2 -54.23 51.49 11.66
N SER A 3 -53.12 51.05 11.05
CA SER A 3 -51.79 51.63 10.74
C SER A 3 -51.13 50.78 9.62
N ARG A 4 -50.61 51.31 8.50
CA ARG A 4 -49.22 51.79 8.22
C ARG A 4 -48.04 50.92 8.71
N GLY A 5 -47.11 50.64 7.78
CA GLY A 5 -45.74 50.11 8.00
C GLY A 5 -45.18 49.38 6.76
N LEU A 6 -44.96 50.03 5.61
CA LEU A 6 -43.75 50.75 5.17
C LEU A 6 -42.47 49.89 4.99
N ALA A 7 -42.05 49.81 3.72
CA ALA A 7 -40.80 49.26 3.21
C ALA A 7 -39.54 49.94 3.77
N LYS A 8 -38.39 49.23 3.71
CA LYS A 8 -37.08 49.75 3.27
C LYS A 8 -35.98 48.66 3.29
N SER A 9 -35.35 48.45 2.13
CA SER A 9 -33.92 48.10 2.02
C SER A 9 -33.09 49.39 2.15
N PRO A 10 -31.81 49.32 2.55
CA PRO A 10 -30.78 49.71 1.57
C PRO A 10 -29.37 49.06 1.71
N ALA A 11 -28.59 49.26 0.63
CA ALA A 11 -27.12 49.36 0.50
C ALA A 11 -26.27 48.09 0.72
N ARG A 12 -25.56 47.51 -0.27
CA ARG A 12 -24.45 48.00 -1.13
C ARG A 12 -23.32 48.70 -0.37
N LEU A 13 -22.19 48.02 -0.24
CA LEU A 13 -20.86 48.65 -0.28
C LEU A 13 -19.98 47.92 -1.32
N CYS A 14 -19.24 48.73 -2.06
CA CYS A 14 -18.43 48.40 -3.22
C CYS A 14 -16.96 48.73 -2.90
N ALA A 15 -16.05 48.14 -3.68
CA ALA A 15 -14.74 48.68 -4.09
C ALA A 15 -13.56 48.56 -3.09
N VAL A 16 -12.27 48.41 -3.47
CA VAL A 16 -11.55 48.30 -4.75
C VAL A 16 -10.04 48.12 -4.44
N ARG A 17 -9.27 47.45 -5.32
CA ARG A 17 -7.80 47.59 -5.59
C ARG A 17 -6.79 47.20 -4.49
N SER A 18 -5.53 46.87 -4.75
CA SER A 18 -4.71 46.62 -5.96
C SER A 18 -3.40 45.97 -5.49
N CYS A 19 -2.67 45.38 -6.44
CA CYS A 19 -1.26 45.00 -6.46
C CYS A 19 -0.33 45.70 -5.46
N LEU A 20 0.69 44.96 -4.98
CA LEU A 20 2.10 45.32 -5.13
C LEU A 20 3.01 44.09 -4.88
N LEU A 21 3.85 43.82 -5.87
CA LEU A 21 5.03 42.95 -5.83
C LEU A 21 5.99 43.41 -4.73
N LEU A 22 6.85 42.49 -4.26
CA LEU A 22 8.31 42.71 -4.19
C LEU A 22 9.03 41.38 -3.91
N LEU A 23 9.76 40.90 -4.92
CA LEU A 23 10.87 39.96 -4.77
C LEU A 23 11.98 40.63 -3.96
N PHE A 24 12.58 39.87 -3.03
CA PHE A 24 13.96 40.09 -2.61
C PHE A 24 14.71 38.75 -2.67
N ILE A 25 15.38 38.52 -3.79
CA ILE A 25 16.48 37.57 -3.93
C ILE A 25 17.74 38.43 -4.09
N HIS A 26 18.74 38.22 -3.22
CA HIS A 26 20.16 38.60 -3.33
C HIS A 26 20.75 38.52 -1.90
N MET A 27 21.90 37.94 -1.55
CA MET A 27 23.13 37.43 -2.19
C MET A 27 23.70 36.41 -1.17
N SER A 28 24.50 35.40 -1.49
CA SER A 28 25.94 35.55 -1.72
C SER A 28 26.59 34.20 -2.03
N SER A 29 27.36 34.15 -3.11
CA SER A 29 28.57 33.32 -3.29
C SER A 29 29.55 34.25 -4.03
N PRO A 30 30.89 34.11 -3.91
CA PRO A 30 31.55 32.97 -4.55
C PRO A 30 32.91 32.53 -3.95
N ALA A 31 33.42 31.43 -4.53
CA ALA A 31 34.85 31.13 -4.82
C ALA A 31 35.79 30.85 -3.62
N ASP A 32 36.81 30.01 -3.69
CA ASP A 32 37.53 29.45 -4.84
C ASP A 32 38.28 28.18 -4.43
N ALA A 33 38.38 27.24 -5.35
CA ALA A 33 39.28 26.09 -5.27
C ALA A 33 40.70 26.49 -5.71
N ARG A 34 41.75 25.90 -5.12
CA ARG A 34 43.00 25.56 -5.84
C ARG A 34 43.98 24.67 -5.06
N ARG A 35 44.29 23.56 -5.73
CA ARG A 35 45.61 22.93 -5.97
C ARG A 35 46.32 22.10 -4.89
N ALA A 36 46.38 20.82 -5.24
CA ALA A 36 47.41 19.84 -4.94
C ALA A 36 48.83 20.25 -5.34
N ARG A 37 49.84 19.68 -4.64
CA ARG A 37 51.03 19.05 -5.27
C ARG A 37 51.91 18.27 -4.29
N GLY A 38 52.31 17.07 -4.72
CA GLY A 38 53.55 16.33 -4.43
C GLY A 38 53.70 15.78 -3.00
N GLY A 39 54.07 14.53 -2.73
CA GLY A 39 54.70 13.49 -3.54
C GLY A 39 55.95 13.01 -2.81
N ARG A 40 55.95 11.78 -2.26
CA ARG A 40 57.10 10.87 -2.24
C ARG A 40 56.73 9.51 -1.63
N THR A 41 56.96 8.48 -2.43
CA THR A 41 57.09 7.08 -2.04
C THR A 41 58.29 6.87 -1.12
N GLN A 42 58.10 6.15 -0.03
CA GLN A 42 59.16 5.32 0.55
C GLN A 42 58.54 4.09 1.23
N ARG A 43 59.09 2.93 0.86
CA ARG A 43 58.68 1.58 1.23
C ARG A 43 59.67 1.07 2.28
N VAL A 44 59.22 0.87 3.52
CA VAL A 44 59.92 0.04 4.54
C VAL A 44 58.85 -0.61 5.44
N GLN A 45 58.91 -1.93 5.57
CA GLN A 45 58.32 -2.79 6.61
C GLN A 45 59.50 -3.49 7.31
N PRO A 46 59.34 -4.18 8.45
CA PRO A 46 58.28 -4.14 9.47
C PRO A 46 58.88 -4.00 10.90
N GLN A 47 58.08 -3.58 11.90
CA GLN A 47 58.42 -3.81 13.31
C GLN A 47 57.16 -4.05 14.14
N GLN A 48 57.19 -5.14 14.91
CA GLN A 48 56.22 -5.51 15.94
C GLN A 48 56.28 -4.52 17.11
N GLU A 49 55.12 -4.06 17.62
CA GLU A 49 54.63 -4.34 18.97
C GLU A 49 53.48 -3.40 19.39
N GLN A 50 52.59 -3.97 20.21
CA GLN A 50 51.72 -3.36 21.23
C GLN A 50 50.36 -2.76 20.84
N GLN A 51 49.34 -3.43 21.40
CA GLN A 51 47.93 -3.06 21.49
C GLN A 51 47.72 -1.74 22.25
N ALA A 52 46.77 -0.95 21.74
CA ALA A 52 46.00 0.03 22.52
C ALA A 52 44.49 -0.22 22.29
N PRO A 53 43.64 -0.17 23.32
CA PRO A 53 42.21 -0.45 23.18
C PRO A 53 41.46 0.85 22.85
N ALA A 54 40.56 0.84 21.87
CA ALA A 54 39.60 1.94 21.71
C ALA A 54 38.39 1.56 20.86
N TYR A 55 37.23 1.73 21.49
CA TYR A 55 35.92 2.08 20.94
C TYR A 55 35.17 1.04 20.09
N ARG A 56 34.25 0.37 20.80
CA ARG A 56 33.13 -0.41 20.26
C ARG A 56 32.10 0.56 19.66
N GLU A 57 32.09 0.69 18.34
CA GLU A 57 31.02 1.37 17.62
C GLU A 57 29.80 0.46 17.60
N ARG A 58 28.70 0.87 18.24
CA ARG A 58 27.46 0.13 18.33
C ARG A 58 26.70 0.26 17.01
N ALA A 59 26.80 -0.73 16.15
CA ALA A 59 25.96 -0.85 14.96
C ALA A 59 24.57 -1.39 15.36
N GLU A 60 23.55 -0.53 15.36
CA GLU A 60 22.14 -0.95 15.38
C GLU A 60 21.74 -1.42 13.97
N GLY A 61 22.05 -2.67 13.66
CA GLY A 61 21.39 -3.42 12.59
C GLY A 61 20.30 -4.32 13.19
N PRO A 62 19.35 -4.85 12.39
CA PRO A 62 18.52 -5.95 12.89
C PRO A 62 19.47 -7.08 13.28
N GLU A 63 19.50 -7.45 14.56
CA GLU A 63 20.30 -8.58 15.04
C GLU A 63 19.80 -9.85 14.36
N SER A 64 20.35 -10.15 13.19
CA SER A 64 20.36 -11.51 12.68
C SER A 64 21.31 -12.26 13.59
N PHE A 65 20.78 -13.01 14.55
CA PHE A 65 21.57 -14.01 15.27
C PHE A 65 22.05 -15.03 14.24
N PRO A 66 23.35 -15.07 13.89
CA PRO A 66 23.84 -16.17 13.07
C PRO A 66 23.69 -17.41 13.93
N LEU A 67 22.79 -18.31 13.53
CA LEU A 67 22.72 -19.63 14.13
C LEU A 67 24.00 -20.36 13.72
N ASP A 68 24.88 -20.58 14.69
CA ASP A 68 26.11 -21.32 14.50
C ASP A 68 25.76 -22.81 14.34
N PHE A 69 25.83 -23.29 13.10
CA PHE A 69 25.53 -24.68 12.74
C PHE A 69 26.79 -25.57 12.69
N THR A 70 27.94 -25.08 13.14
CA THR A 70 29.20 -25.86 13.14
C THR A 70 29.10 -27.14 13.98
N ALA A 71 28.18 -27.19 14.94
CA ALA A 71 27.87 -28.38 15.74
C ALA A 71 26.92 -29.41 15.06
N VAL A 72 26.42 -29.14 13.84
CA VAL A 72 25.30 -29.87 13.21
C VAL A 72 25.66 -30.51 11.86
N GLU A 73 26.85 -30.25 11.31
CA GLU A 73 27.23 -30.67 9.94
C GLU A 73 27.09 -32.17 9.67
N SER A 74 27.22 -33.04 10.68
CA SER A 74 27.09 -34.49 10.52
C SER A 74 25.66 -35.04 10.71
N ASN A 75 24.67 -34.20 11.07
CA ASN A 75 23.32 -34.66 11.44
C ASN A 75 22.22 -33.67 11.05
N MET A 76 22.41 -32.98 9.92
CA MET A 76 21.56 -31.90 9.45
C MET A 76 20.11 -32.33 9.16
N ASP A 77 19.90 -33.58 8.73
CA ASP A 77 18.56 -34.13 8.49
C ASP A 77 17.75 -34.26 9.78
N ASN A 78 18.37 -34.78 10.85
CA ASN A 78 17.73 -34.91 12.15
C ASN A 78 17.45 -33.54 12.78
N PHE A 79 18.38 -32.60 12.62
CA PHE A 79 18.18 -31.23 13.08
C PHE A 79 17.04 -30.51 12.34
N MET A 80 16.95 -30.65 11.02
CA MET A 80 15.84 -30.09 10.24
C MET A 80 14.49 -30.75 10.60
N VAL A 81 14.49 -32.04 10.93
CA VAL A 81 13.30 -32.72 11.49
C VAL A 81 12.94 -32.14 12.84
N GLN A 82 13.89 -31.86 13.72
CA GLN A 82 13.64 -31.23 15.02
C GLN A 82 13.11 -29.79 14.88
N ILE A 83 13.67 -28.99 13.97
CA ILE A 83 13.13 -27.65 13.66
C ILE A 83 11.73 -27.74 13.12
N LYS A 84 11.44 -28.66 12.20
CA LYS A 84 10.09 -28.89 11.66
C LYS A 84 9.12 -29.30 12.76
N ASN A 85 9.52 -30.22 13.64
CA ASN A 85 8.70 -30.68 14.76
C ASN A 85 8.44 -29.55 15.77
N LEU A 86 9.44 -28.72 16.06
CA LEU A 86 9.31 -27.56 16.93
C LEU A 86 8.38 -26.51 16.30
N ALA A 87 8.58 -26.18 15.01
CA ALA A 87 7.71 -25.29 14.27
C ALA A 87 6.26 -25.82 14.24
N GLN A 88 6.07 -27.12 14.00
CA GLN A 88 4.76 -27.77 14.03
C GLN A 88 4.14 -27.83 15.43
N SER A 89 4.95 -27.89 16.49
CA SER A 89 4.46 -27.87 17.88
C SER A 89 4.09 -26.45 18.34
N LEU A 90 4.79 -25.44 17.83
CA LEU A 90 4.52 -24.03 18.09
C LEU A 90 3.40 -23.47 17.19
N TYR A 91 3.12 -24.12 16.06
CA TYR A 91 2.06 -23.73 15.14
C TYR A 91 0.66 -23.76 15.82
N PRO A 92 0.24 -24.80 16.56
CA PRO A 92 -1.01 -24.80 17.33
C PRO A 92 -1.10 -23.71 18.40
N CYS A 93 0.00 -23.39 19.09
CA CYS A 93 0.04 -22.36 20.12
C CYS A 93 -0.11 -20.93 19.56
N SER A 94 0.15 -20.73 18.26
CA SER A 94 -0.04 -19.46 17.54
C SER A 94 -1.27 -19.46 16.62
N ALA A 95 -1.72 -20.63 16.17
CA ALA A 95 -2.82 -20.81 15.22
C ALA A 95 -4.22 -20.76 15.85
N GLN A 96 -4.35 -20.88 17.17
CA GLN A 96 -5.67 -20.95 17.83
C GLN A 96 -6.53 -19.67 17.74
N LYS A 97 -6.02 -18.56 17.17
CA LYS A 97 -6.87 -17.42 16.78
C LYS A 97 -6.20 -16.45 15.78
N LEU A 98 -5.43 -16.94 14.81
CA LEU A 98 -4.98 -16.05 13.75
C LEU A 98 -6.15 -15.88 12.78
N GLU A 99 -6.77 -14.70 12.73
CA GLU A 99 -7.70 -14.37 11.66
C GLU A 99 -6.94 -14.44 10.33
N GLN A 100 -7.11 -15.58 9.64
CA GLN A 100 -6.39 -15.84 8.40
C GLN A 100 -7.03 -15.12 7.22
N ASP A 101 -8.30 -14.75 7.34
CA ASP A 101 -9.06 -14.08 6.30
C ASP A 101 -8.70 -12.60 6.19
N MET A 102 -8.76 -12.11 4.96
CA MET A 102 -8.67 -10.69 4.66
C MET A 102 -10.00 -10.02 5.03
N LYS A 103 -9.94 -8.82 5.60
CA LYS A 103 -11.13 -8.05 6.01
C LYS A 103 -11.52 -7.05 4.95
N LEU A 104 -12.82 -6.86 4.75
CA LEU A 104 -13.36 -5.86 3.84
C LEU A 104 -13.20 -4.44 4.40
N HIS A 105 -12.66 -3.54 3.59
CA HIS A 105 -12.60 -2.10 3.82
C HIS A 105 -13.25 -1.41 2.63
N LEU A 106 -14.39 -0.75 2.85
CA LEU A 106 -14.99 0.12 1.86
C LEU A 106 -14.23 1.44 1.82
N LEU A 107 -14.06 2.01 0.63
CA LEU A 107 -13.36 3.28 0.46
C LEU A 107 -14.09 4.40 1.21
N LYS A 108 -13.34 5.20 1.96
CA LYS A 108 -13.79 6.43 2.62
C LYS A 108 -14.19 7.48 1.59
N ASN A 109 -13.47 7.53 0.47
CA ASN A 109 -13.81 8.41 -0.64
C ASN A 109 -14.96 7.81 -1.46
N VAL A 110 -16.19 8.23 -1.11
CA VAL A 110 -17.42 7.78 -1.77
C VAL A 110 -17.56 8.18 -3.23
N SER A 111 -16.62 8.97 -3.78
CA SER A 111 -16.62 9.28 -5.22
C SER A 111 -16.17 8.09 -6.07
N ALA A 112 -15.32 7.19 -5.55
CA ALA A 112 -14.92 5.97 -6.26
C ALA A 112 -15.95 4.86 -5.99
N THR A 113 -16.76 4.56 -7.01
CA THR A 113 -17.92 3.66 -6.89
C THR A 113 -17.85 2.49 -7.86
N CYS A 114 -18.52 1.40 -7.49
CA CYS A 114 -18.85 0.30 -8.38
C CYS A 114 -19.86 0.75 -9.46
N ASN A 115 -20.14 -0.11 -10.45
CA ASN A 115 -21.05 0.23 -11.55
C ASN A 115 -22.41 0.75 -11.08
N ASP A 116 -23.01 0.15 -10.05
CA ASP A 116 -24.33 0.55 -9.56
C ASP A 116 -24.34 1.86 -8.72
N GLY A 117 -23.16 2.36 -8.34
CA GLY A 117 -22.96 3.52 -7.47
C GLY A 117 -22.68 3.18 -6.01
N SER A 118 -22.66 1.89 -5.63
CA SER A 118 -22.20 1.47 -4.31
C SER A 118 -20.70 1.77 -4.10
N PRO A 119 -20.25 2.03 -2.86
CA PRO A 119 -18.84 2.34 -2.60
C PRO A 119 -17.96 1.15 -3.00
N ALA A 120 -16.89 1.40 -3.76
CA ALA A 120 -15.89 0.38 -3.99
C ALA A 120 -15.06 0.11 -2.71
N GLY A 121 -14.19 -0.88 -2.75
CA GLY A 121 -13.42 -1.28 -1.58
C GLY A 121 -12.36 -2.31 -1.91
N PHE A 122 -11.68 -2.78 -0.87
CA PHE A 122 -10.65 -3.80 -0.96
C PHE A 122 -10.72 -4.69 0.28
N TYR A 123 -10.18 -5.90 0.16
CA TYR A 123 -9.92 -6.76 1.30
C TYR A 123 -8.45 -6.66 1.67
N ILE A 124 -8.13 -6.61 2.96
CA ILE A 124 -6.74 -6.55 3.44
C ILE A 124 -6.48 -7.57 4.54
N LYS A 125 -5.29 -8.18 4.48
CA LYS A 125 -4.66 -8.86 5.60
C LYS A 125 -3.27 -8.28 5.81
N GLU A 126 -3.08 -7.66 6.96
CA GLU A 126 -1.81 -7.06 7.35
C GLU A 126 -0.82 -8.11 7.87
N SER A 127 0.46 -7.91 7.56
CA SER A 127 1.57 -8.62 8.19
C SER A 127 2.51 -7.60 8.85
N LYS A 128 2.33 -7.43 10.16
CA LYS A 128 3.14 -6.52 10.98
C LYS A 128 4.60 -6.99 10.95
N GLY A 129 5.47 -6.20 10.34
CA GLY A 129 6.89 -6.50 10.15
C GLY A 129 7.27 -6.79 8.69
N SER A 130 6.31 -7.05 7.81
CA SER A 130 6.56 -7.19 6.39
C SER A 130 6.53 -5.84 5.68
N ARG A 131 7.58 -5.55 4.90
CA ARG A 131 7.63 -4.39 4.00
C ARG A 131 7.27 -4.75 2.56
N ARG A 132 6.74 -5.96 2.33
CA ARG A 132 6.23 -6.42 1.03
C ARG A 132 4.72 -6.27 1.00
N TRP A 133 4.21 -5.74 -0.10
CA TRP A 133 2.78 -5.56 -0.34
C TRP A 133 2.41 -6.21 -1.66
N LEU A 134 1.32 -6.97 -1.67
CA LEU A 134 0.75 -7.55 -2.87
C LEU A 134 -0.69 -7.04 -3.01
N MET A 135 -0.93 -6.25 -4.05
CA MET A 135 -2.26 -5.78 -4.43
C MET A 135 -2.73 -6.55 -5.67
N PHE A 136 -3.78 -7.34 -5.51
CA PHE A 136 -4.33 -8.20 -6.55
C PHE A 136 -5.63 -7.61 -7.08
N LEU A 137 -5.70 -7.40 -8.39
CA LEU A 137 -6.89 -6.95 -9.10
C LEU A 137 -7.67 -8.17 -9.60
N GLU A 138 -8.91 -8.33 -9.13
CA GLU A 138 -9.81 -9.34 -9.67
C GLU A 138 -10.14 -9.04 -11.15
N GLY A 139 -10.46 -10.07 -11.91
CA GLY A 139 -10.98 -9.97 -13.27
C GLY A 139 -12.46 -10.33 -13.35
N GLY A 140 -12.86 -10.84 -14.51
CA GLY A 140 -14.23 -11.30 -14.74
C GLY A 140 -14.94 -10.56 -15.87
N TRP A 141 -14.32 -10.48 -17.05
CA TRP A 141 -14.89 -9.89 -18.27
C TRP A 141 -15.23 -8.40 -18.15
N TYR A 142 -16.06 -7.86 -19.04
CA TYR A 142 -16.48 -6.46 -19.07
C TYR A 142 -17.85 -6.34 -19.75
N CYS A 143 -18.46 -5.16 -19.70
CA CYS A 143 -19.61 -4.82 -20.52
C CYS A 143 -19.31 -3.51 -21.27
N PHE A 144 -19.90 -3.31 -22.45
CA PHE A 144 -19.50 -2.23 -23.37
C PHE A 144 -20.67 -1.45 -23.96
N ASN A 145 -21.91 -1.83 -23.60
CA ASN A 145 -23.11 -1.08 -23.94
C ASN A 145 -24.19 -1.33 -22.88
N LYS A 146 -25.27 -0.53 -22.89
CA LYS A 146 -26.35 -0.62 -21.92
C LYS A 146 -26.93 -2.04 -21.80
N GLN A 147 -27.24 -2.67 -22.93
CA GLN A 147 -27.85 -4.01 -22.95
C GLN A 147 -26.96 -5.07 -22.29
N THR A 148 -25.67 -5.09 -22.61
CA THR A 148 -24.70 -6.03 -22.02
C THR A 148 -24.47 -5.74 -20.54
N CYS A 149 -24.46 -4.47 -20.13
CA CYS A 149 -24.33 -4.09 -18.72
C CYS A 149 -25.59 -4.43 -17.90
N ASP A 150 -26.78 -4.25 -18.45
CA ASP A 150 -28.03 -4.64 -17.80
C ASP A 150 -28.08 -6.16 -17.56
N SER A 151 -27.77 -6.94 -18.60
CA SER A 151 -27.70 -8.40 -18.49
C SER A 151 -26.65 -8.85 -17.47
N ARG A 152 -25.48 -8.19 -17.46
CA ARG A 152 -24.43 -8.45 -16.47
C ARG A 152 -24.86 -8.07 -15.06
N HIS A 153 -25.60 -6.98 -14.87
CA HIS A 153 -26.06 -6.54 -13.56
C HIS A 153 -27.09 -7.54 -12.99
N GLU A 154 -27.93 -8.13 -13.83
CA GLU A 154 -28.89 -9.16 -13.44
C GLU A 154 -28.23 -10.50 -13.11
N THR A 155 -27.24 -10.92 -13.90
CA THR A 155 -26.66 -12.28 -13.81
C THR A 155 -25.38 -12.36 -12.98
N MET A 156 -24.62 -11.27 -12.87
CA MET A 156 -23.28 -11.20 -12.26
C MET A 156 -23.13 -9.99 -11.33
N ARG A 157 -24.15 -9.72 -10.52
CA ARG A 157 -24.24 -8.51 -9.68
C ARG A 157 -23.02 -8.27 -8.77
N SER A 158 -22.35 -9.31 -8.28
CA SER A 158 -21.15 -9.18 -7.44
C SER A 158 -19.97 -8.51 -8.15
N LEU A 159 -19.95 -8.53 -9.49
CA LEU A 159 -18.95 -7.86 -10.33
C LEU A 159 -19.39 -6.46 -10.79
N MET A 160 -20.45 -5.92 -10.20
CA MET A 160 -21.02 -4.60 -10.51
C MET A 160 -21.46 -3.81 -9.27
N SER A 161 -21.40 -4.44 -8.08
CA SER A 161 -21.93 -3.89 -6.83
C SER A 161 -21.18 -4.47 -5.62
N SER A 162 -20.90 -3.62 -4.63
CA SER A 162 -20.32 -4.05 -3.35
C SER A 162 -21.36 -4.40 -2.29
N THR A 163 -22.65 -4.19 -2.57
CA THR A 163 -23.74 -4.32 -1.57
C THR A 163 -23.88 -5.69 -0.92
N LYS A 164 -23.37 -6.75 -1.55
CA LYS A 164 -23.41 -8.13 -1.05
C LYS A 164 -22.02 -8.72 -0.77
N TRP A 165 -20.98 -7.90 -0.73
CA TRP A 165 -19.65 -8.38 -0.41
C TRP A 165 -19.57 -8.89 1.03
N PRO A 166 -19.00 -10.08 1.27
CA PRO A 166 -18.82 -10.60 2.62
C PRO A 166 -17.82 -9.73 3.40
N GLN A 167 -17.95 -9.69 4.72
CA GLN A 167 -17.04 -8.91 5.58
C GLN A 167 -15.61 -9.45 5.59
N THR A 168 -15.44 -10.73 5.26
CA THR A 168 -14.13 -11.38 5.15
C THR A 168 -14.02 -12.18 3.86
N ARG A 169 -12.78 -12.38 3.40
CA ARG A 169 -12.45 -13.22 2.24
C ARG A 169 -11.17 -13.99 2.53
N ARG A 170 -11.20 -15.30 2.30
CA ARG A 170 -9.99 -16.14 2.37
C ARG A 170 -9.07 -15.83 1.19
N GLY A 171 -7.80 -15.53 1.49
CA GLY A 171 -6.74 -15.44 0.47
C GLY A 171 -6.35 -16.84 -0.03
N THR A 172 -6.19 -17.00 -1.33
CA THR A 172 -5.78 -18.24 -1.99
C THR A 172 -4.65 -17.98 -2.99
N GLY A 173 -3.94 -19.02 -3.41
CA GLY A 173 -2.78 -18.93 -4.29
C GLY A 173 -1.75 -17.93 -3.76
N ILE A 174 -1.39 -16.94 -4.57
CA ILE A 174 -0.41 -15.90 -4.21
C ILE A 174 -0.87 -14.97 -3.08
N LEU A 175 -2.17 -14.96 -2.74
CA LEU A 175 -2.73 -14.23 -1.60
C LEU A 175 -2.84 -15.10 -0.33
N SER A 176 -2.55 -16.41 -0.44
CA SER A 176 -2.64 -17.31 0.70
C SER A 176 -1.59 -16.96 1.75
N PRO A 177 -1.95 -16.96 3.04
CA PRO A 177 -0.98 -16.80 4.11
C PRO A 177 -0.30 -18.11 4.52
N GLN A 178 -0.63 -19.23 3.87
CA GLN A 178 -0.06 -20.54 4.16
C GLN A 178 1.23 -20.72 3.35
N PRO A 179 2.40 -20.94 3.98
CA PRO A 179 3.66 -21.16 3.27
C PRO A 179 3.61 -22.35 2.30
N GLU A 180 2.78 -23.36 2.57
CA GLU A 180 2.62 -24.54 1.73
C GLU A 180 1.95 -24.20 0.39
N GLU A 181 1.03 -23.23 0.39
CA GLU A 181 0.33 -22.76 -0.82
C GLU A 181 1.06 -21.57 -1.48
N ASN A 182 1.70 -20.71 -0.68
CA ASN A 182 2.38 -19.51 -1.12
C ASN A 182 3.82 -19.44 -0.57
N PRO A 183 4.75 -20.24 -1.10
CA PRO A 183 6.09 -20.39 -0.52
C PRO A 183 6.92 -19.10 -0.50
N TYR A 184 6.61 -18.14 -1.38
CA TYR A 184 7.43 -16.95 -1.57
C TYR A 184 6.87 -15.69 -0.89
N TRP A 185 5.54 -15.51 -0.92
CA TRP A 185 4.90 -14.25 -0.51
C TRP A 185 3.93 -14.41 0.67
N TRP A 186 3.79 -15.59 1.29
CA TRP A 186 2.80 -15.85 2.35
C TRP A 186 2.79 -14.83 3.50
N ASN A 187 3.94 -14.23 3.80
CA ASN A 187 4.10 -13.23 4.86
C ASN A 187 4.08 -11.77 4.34
N ALA A 188 3.57 -11.50 3.15
CA ALA A 188 3.33 -10.13 2.66
C ALA A 188 2.05 -9.53 3.26
N ASN A 189 1.92 -8.20 3.18
CA ASN A 189 0.61 -7.57 3.33
C ASN A 189 -0.20 -7.89 2.06
N MET A 190 -1.35 -8.53 2.24
CA MET A 190 -2.19 -9.02 1.15
C MET A 190 -3.36 -8.08 0.95
N VAL A 191 -3.55 -7.60 -0.27
CA VAL A 191 -4.69 -6.77 -0.67
C VAL A 191 -5.37 -7.40 -1.87
N PHE A 192 -6.67 -7.61 -1.78
CA PHE A 192 -7.51 -8.06 -2.88
C PHE A 192 -8.53 -6.98 -3.22
N VAL A 193 -8.49 -6.46 -4.44
CA VAL A 193 -9.42 -5.43 -4.92
C VAL A 193 -10.46 -6.12 -5.81
N PRO A 194 -11.72 -6.26 -5.33
CA PRO A 194 -12.75 -6.91 -6.13
C PRO A 194 -13.12 -6.06 -7.35
N TYR A 195 -13.43 -6.73 -8.45
CA TYR A 195 -13.72 -6.08 -9.70
C TYR A 195 -15.20 -5.77 -9.82
N CYS A 196 -15.55 -4.51 -9.60
CA CYS A 196 -16.94 -4.04 -9.68
C CYS A 196 -17.19 -2.92 -10.69
N SER A 197 -16.22 -2.66 -11.57
CA SER A 197 -16.25 -1.54 -12.52
C SER A 197 -16.54 -1.95 -13.96
N SER A 198 -16.47 -3.24 -14.31
CA SER A 198 -16.79 -3.77 -15.65
C SER A 198 -16.07 -3.10 -16.83
N ASP A 199 -14.94 -2.42 -16.58
CA ASP A 199 -14.21 -1.57 -17.51
C ASP A 199 -12.73 -1.96 -17.67
N VAL A 200 -12.37 -3.19 -17.29
CA VAL A 200 -10.97 -3.69 -17.34
C VAL A 200 -10.00 -2.74 -16.62
N TRP A 201 -10.46 -2.15 -15.52
CA TRP A 201 -9.71 -1.21 -14.69
C TRP A 201 -9.34 0.12 -15.38
N SER A 202 -9.96 0.46 -16.52
CA SER A 202 -9.59 1.62 -17.34
C SER A 202 -10.42 2.89 -17.09
N GLY A 203 -11.63 2.76 -16.56
CA GLY A 203 -12.58 3.86 -16.50
C GLY A 203 -12.30 4.90 -15.41
N ALA A 204 -12.79 6.12 -15.63
CA ALA A 204 -12.77 7.23 -14.68
C ALA A 204 -14.08 8.05 -14.69
N SER A 205 -15.17 7.45 -15.18
CA SER A 205 -16.46 8.12 -15.40
C SER A 205 -17.43 7.77 -14.27
N PRO A 206 -17.87 8.75 -13.46
CA PRO A 206 -18.86 8.50 -12.41
C PRO A 206 -20.25 8.24 -13.00
N LYS A 207 -21.13 7.68 -12.18
CA LYS A 207 -22.57 7.59 -12.48
C LYS A 207 -23.18 9.00 -12.51
N THR A 208 -24.03 9.26 -13.48
CA THR A 208 -24.74 10.55 -13.65
C THR A 208 -26.22 10.29 -13.89
N ASN A 209 -27.05 11.34 -13.89
CA ASN A 209 -28.47 11.20 -14.27
C ASN A 209 -28.67 10.70 -15.73
N GLN A 210 -27.62 10.75 -16.55
CA GLN A 210 -27.64 10.35 -17.97
C GLN A 210 -26.96 9.00 -18.19
N SER A 211 -26.22 8.47 -17.20
CA SER A 211 -25.52 7.20 -17.28
C SER A 211 -26.00 6.26 -16.18
N ASP A 212 -26.55 5.11 -16.56
CA ASP A 212 -27.10 4.15 -15.59
C ASP A 212 -26.01 3.50 -14.71
N TYR A 213 -24.76 3.51 -15.20
CA TYR A 213 -23.61 2.90 -14.56
C TYR A 213 -22.42 3.86 -14.44
N ALA A 214 -21.65 3.72 -13.36
CA ALA A 214 -20.30 4.27 -13.24
C ALA A 214 -19.27 3.31 -13.88
N PHE A 215 -18.16 3.82 -14.39
CA PHE A 215 -17.01 3.02 -14.85
C PHE A 215 -15.75 3.69 -14.29
N MET A 216 -15.32 3.24 -13.10
CA MET A 216 -14.34 3.96 -12.27
C MET A 216 -13.10 3.13 -11.93
N GLY A 217 -12.79 2.08 -12.68
CA GLY A 217 -11.73 1.13 -12.34
C GLY A 217 -10.38 1.79 -12.04
N SER A 218 -9.95 2.77 -12.83
CA SER A 218 -8.68 3.47 -12.61
C SER A 218 -8.70 4.34 -11.35
N GLN A 219 -9.85 4.93 -11.03
CA GLN A 219 -10.03 5.73 -9.81
C GLN A 219 -10.11 4.84 -8.57
N ILE A 220 -10.74 3.67 -8.66
CA ILE A 220 -10.77 2.69 -7.57
C ILE A 220 -9.33 2.30 -7.20
N ILE A 221 -8.49 1.94 -8.17
CA ILE A 221 -7.08 1.59 -7.90
C ILE A 221 -6.34 2.74 -7.21
N ARG A 222 -6.52 3.97 -7.70
CA ARG A 222 -5.90 5.16 -7.10
C ARG A 222 -6.32 5.34 -5.66
N GLU A 223 -7.61 5.27 -5.37
CA GLU A 223 -8.15 5.49 -4.01
C GLU A 223 -7.76 4.35 -3.07
N VAL A 224 -7.72 3.10 -3.53
CA VAL A 224 -7.17 1.98 -2.75
C VAL A 224 -5.71 2.28 -2.36
N VAL A 225 -4.85 2.68 -3.32
CA VAL A 225 -3.46 3.03 -3.01
C VAL A 225 -3.37 4.18 -2.01
N ASN A 226 -4.19 5.23 -2.19
CA ASN A 226 -4.23 6.37 -1.28
C ASN A 226 -4.58 5.98 0.17
N GLU A 227 -5.56 5.10 0.35
CA GLU A 227 -5.93 4.62 1.69
C GLU A 227 -4.84 3.71 2.26
N LEU A 228 -4.29 2.80 1.46
CA LEU A 228 -3.22 1.91 1.90
C LEU A 228 -1.96 2.65 2.34
N LEU A 229 -1.66 3.82 1.76
CA LEU A 229 -0.55 4.66 2.24
C LEU A 229 -0.67 4.92 3.75
N THR A 230 -1.88 5.26 4.21
CA THR A 230 -2.16 5.51 5.62
C THR A 230 -2.15 4.25 6.49
N GLU A 231 -2.45 3.09 5.90
CA GLU A 231 -2.38 1.76 6.54
C GLU A 231 -0.95 1.15 6.54
N GLY A 232 0.06 1.92 6.13
CA GLY A 232 1.47 1.53 6.24
C GLY A 232 2.17 1.20 4.92
N LEU A 233 1.48 1.25 3.77
CA LEU A 233 2.09 1.08 2.45
C LEU A 233 3.18 2.12 2.18
N GLN A 234 3.09 3.31 2.79
CA GLN A 234 4.14 4.35 2.75
C GLN A 234 5.53 3.85 3.20
N ASN A 235 5.57 2.80 4.02
CA ASN A 235 6.81 2.19 4.52
C ASN A 235 7.26 0.96 3.71
N ALA A 236 6.56 0.62 2.64
CA ALA A 236 6.90 -0.54 1.81
C ALA A 236 8.31 -0.46 1.21
N LYS A 237 8.91 -1.63 0.96
CA LYS A 237 10.10 -1.76 0.10
C LYS A 237 9.69 -2.15 -1.32
N VAL A 238 8.63 -2.96 -1.44
CA VAL A 238 8.12 -3.46 -2.71
C VAL A 238 6.60 -3.49 -2.64
N LEU A 239 5.97 -2.93 -3.66
CA LEU A 239 4.56 -3.11 -3.97
C LEU A 239 4.48 -3.91 -5.28
N LEU A 240 3.92 -5.12 -5.21
CA LEU A 240 3.59 -5.91 -6.39
C LEU A 240 2.12 -5.68 -6.74
N LEU A 241 1.88 -5.10 -7.91
CA LEU A 241 0.55 -5.06 -8.51
C LEU A 241 0.38 -6.29 -9.39
N ALA A 242 -0.57 -7.15 -9.03
CA ALA A 242 -0.92 -8.38 -9.73
C ALA A 242 -2.39 -8.36 -10.16
N GLY A 243 -2.80 -9.29 -11.02
CA GLY A 243 -4.20 -9.47 -11.39
C GLY A 243 -4.41 -10.68 -12.29
N SER A 244 -5.67 -11.06 -12.50
CA SER A 244 -6.08 -12.17 -13.38
C SER A 244 -7.43 -11.89 -14.00
#